data_AF-A0AAU5CYD6-F1
#
_entry.id   AF-A0AAU5CYD6-F1
#
_cell.length_a   1.000
_cell.length_b   1.000
_cell.length_c   1.000
_cell.angle_alpha   90.00
_cell.angle_beta   90.00
_cell.angle_gamma   90.00
#
_symmetry.space_group_name_H-M   'P 1'
#
loop_
_entity.id
_entity.type
_entity.pdbx_description
1 polymer ?
#
loop_
_entity_poly.entity_id
_entity_poly.type
_entity_poly.pdbx_seq_one_letter_code
_entity_poly.pdbx_strand_id
1 'polypeptide(L)'
;MRNRLRVLPVAVATTLAAGLLSAAVVPAQAEPAAGQAAAPAAVPAYYLKFDKSSVTNSKLYLMKSVAGPDKVLASYKAGSGQSTNACILNRGWLPNGTYNIEFHRKNFDGIINGYVIKISDHKCHNGTKRTELFIHSEMRPNGTQGSIESEKWTNSNPNDYYSNGCIKLNPNNIKNLFSKIDGLGWSRVTKLYVFS
;
A
#
# COMPACT_ATOMS: atom_id res chain seq x y z
N MET A 1 27.09 -24.76 -49.60
CA MET A 1 26.56 -26.11 -49.30
C MET A 1 25.06 -25.91 -49.06
N ARG A 2 24.07 -26.31 -49.91
CA ARG A 2 23.78 -27.64 -50.55
C ARG A 2 23.93 -28.76 -49.51
N ASN A 3 22.98 -29.65 -49.17
CA ASN A 3 21.70 -30.14 -49.72
C ASN A 3 20.82 -30.64 -48.52
N ARG A 4 19.51 -30.96 -48.56
CA ARG A 4 18.34 -30.82 -49.47
C ARG A 4 17.06 -31.22 -48.67
N LEU A 5 15.85 -30.90 -49.15
CA LEU A 5 14.61 -31.59 -48.74
C LEU A 5 14.66 -33.08 -49.15
N ARG A 6 13.95 -33.95 -48.41
CA ARG A 6 13.36 -35.20 -48.93
C ARG A 6 11.95 -35.42 -48.40
N VAL A 7 11.12 -35.98 -49.26
CA VAL A 7 9.67 -36.20 -49.13
C VAL A 7 9.42 -37.73 -49.11
N LEU A 8 8.34 -38.13 -48.42
CA LEU A 8 7.43 -39.31 -48.49
C LEU A 8 7.68 -40.42 -49.56
N PRO A 9 6.96 -41.59 -49.57
CA PRO A 9 5.93 -42.12 -48.67
C PRO A 9 6.22 -43.59 -48.24
N VAL A 10 5.22 -44.31 -47.67
CA VAL A 10 4.67 -45.62 -48.13
C VAL A 10 3.60 -46.08 -47.12
N ALA A 11 2.61 -46.84 -47.58
CA ALA A 11 1.40 -47.20 -46.84
C ALA A 11 1.15 -48.73 -46.81
N VAL A 12 0.03 -49.11 -46.19
CA VAL A 12 -0.68 -50.42 -46.27
C VAL A 12 -0.16 -51.56 -45.38
N ALA A 13 -0.99 -51.95 -44.39
CA ALA A 13 -1.56 -53.31 -44.31
C ALA A 13 -2.73 -53.36 -43.31
N THR A 14 -3.86 -53.94 -43.71
CA THR A 14 -5.04 -54.20 -42.87
C THR A 14 -5.03 -55.62 -42.33
N THR A 15 -5.39 -55.82 -41.07
CA THR A 15 -5.87 -57.11 -40.56
C THR A 15 -7.11 -56.90 -39.69
N LEU A 16 -8.25 -57.40 -40.13
CA LEU A 16 -9.41 -57.59 -39.24
C LEU A 16 -9.12 -58.77 -38.32
N ALA A 17 -9.34 -58.59 -37.02
CA ALA A 17 -9.52 -59.68 -36.08
C ALA A 17 -10.75 -59.37 -35.24
N ALA A 18 -11.80 -60.18 -35.39
CA ALA A 18 -12.98 -60.09 -34.55
C ALA A 18 -12.66 -60.72 -33.18
N GLY A 19 -12.83 -59.94 -32.11
CA GLY A 19 -12.64 -60.38 -30.74
C GLY A 19 -13.74 -59.83 -29.85
N LEU A 20 -14.66 -60.70 -29.43
CA LEU A 20 -15.56 -60.42 -28.32
C LEU A 20 -14.74 -60.32 -27.03
N LEU A 21 -15.03 -59.34 -26.16
CA LEU A 21 -15.27 -59.53 -24.72
C LEU A 21 -15.37 -58.18 -23.96
N SER A 22 -16.21 -58.20 -22.92
CA SER A 22 -16.21 -57.29 -21.76
C SER A 22 -16.35 -55.78 -22.01
N ALA A 23 -17.60 -55.29 -21.89
CA ALA A 23 -17.86 -53.88 -21.60
C ALA A 23 -17.35 -53.52 -20.20
N ALA A 24 -16.14 -52.96 -20.13
CA ALA A 24 -15.62 -52.38 -18.89
C ALA A 24 -16.42 -51.12 -18.55
N VAL A 25 -17.11 -51.14 -17.40
CA VAL A 25 -17.77 -49.95 -16.87
C VAL A 25 -16.68 -48.99 -16.41
N VAL A 26 -16.36 -48.01 -17.25
CA VAL A 26 -15.41 -46.95 -16.87
C VAL A 26 -16.06 -46.14 -15.75
N PRO A 27 -15.45 -46.01 -14.56
CA PRO A 27 -15.97 -45.08 -13.57
C PRO A 27 -15.87 -43.68 -14.18
N ALA A 28 -17.00 -42.98 -14.27
CA ALA A 28 -17.02 -41.58 -14.66
C ALA A 28 -16.19 -40.80 -13.61
N GLN A 29 -14.97 -40.43 -13.97
CA GLN A 29 -14.16 -39.55 -13.15
C GLN A 29 -14.87 -38.21 -13.13
N ALA A 30 -15.50 -37.88 -12.00
CA ALA A 30 -16.07 -36.56 -11.79
C ALA A 30 -14.95 -35.53 -11.99
N GLU A 31 -15.15 -34.59 -12.92
CA GLU A 31 -14.28 -33.42 -13.02
C GLU A 31 -14.22 -32.75 -11.64
N PRO A 32 -13.03 -32.33 -11.17
CA PRO A 32 -12.96 -31.52 -9.97
C PRO A 32 -13.75 -30.23 -10.24
N ALA A 33 -14.82 -30.04 -9.47
CA ALA A 33 -15.69 -28.88 -9.60
C ALA A 33 -14.85 -27.60 -9.64
N ALA A 34 -15.14 -26.73 -10.62
CA ALA A 34 -14.42 -25.49 -10.84
C ALA A 34 -14.19 -24.76 -9.51
N GLY A 35 -12.93 -24.47 -9.21
CA GLY A 35 -12.49 -24.06 -7.88
C GLY A 35 -13.28 -22.85 -7.35
N GLN A 36 -13.46 -22.80 -6.03
CA GLN A 36 -14.20 -21.72 -5.38
C GLN A 36 -13.77 -20.36 -5.94
N ALA A 37 -14.75 -19.61 -6.47
CA ALA A 37 -14.55 -18.21 -6.76
C ALA A 37 -14.00 -17.54 -5.49
N ALA A 38 -12.82 -16.94 -5.59
CA ALA A 38 -12.18 -16.29 -4.46
C ALA A 38 -13.15 -15.27 -3.87
N ALA A 39 -13.47 -15.41 -2.57
CA ALA A 39 -14.32 -14.45 -1.88
C ALA A 39 -13.78 -13.04 -2.12
N PRO A 40 -14.65 -12.03 -2.33
CA PRO A 40 -14.21 -10.66 -2.57
C PRO A 40 -13.24 -10.25 -1.48
N ALA A 41 -12.07 -9.77 -1.87
CA ALA A 41 -10.98 -9.45 -0.95
C ALA A 41 -11.52 -8.56 0.17
N ALA A 42 -11.53 -9.09 1.40
CA ALA A 42 -12.13 -8.41 2.53
C ALA A 42 -11.55 -6.99 2.64
N VAL A 43 -12.43 -5.98 2.68
CA VAL A 43 -12.03 -4.59 2.91
C VAL A 43 -11.05 -4.58 4.08
N PRO A 44 -9.84 -4.00 3.93
CA PRO A 44 -8.81 -4.11 4.95
C PRO A 44 -9.40 -3.65 6.28
N ALA A 45 -9.44 -4.57 7.25
CA ALA A 45 -10.21 -4.38 8.47
C ALA A 45 -9.79 -3.11 9.23
N TYR A 46 -8.59 -2.61 8.95
CA TYR A 46 -8.04 -1.35 9.45
C TYR A 46 -7.31 -0.62 8.33
N TYR A 47 -7.36 0.71 8.33
CA TYR A 47 -6.68 1.53 7.32
C TYR A 47 -6.37 2.93 7.86
N LEU A 48 -5.52 3.68 7.16
CA LEU A 48 -5.27 5.09 7.46
C LEU A 48 -6.12 5.98 6.55
N LYS A 49 -6.74 7.02 7.12
CA LYS A 49 -7.40 8.09 6.36
C LYS A 49 -6.69 9.41 6.63
N PHE A 50 -6.22 10.10 5.60
CA PHE A 50 -5.77 11.48 5.69
C PHE A 50 -6.81 12.41 5.07
N ASP A 51 -7.33 13.30 5.90
CA ASP A 51 -8.43 14.22 5.62
C ASP A 51 -7.87 15.65 5.63
N LYS A 52 -7.83 16.30 4.47
CA LYS A 52 -7.07 17.54 4.28
C LYS A 52 -7.96 18.77 4.40
N SER A 53 -7.66 19.61 5.38
CA SER A 53 -8.33 20.89 5.60
C SER A 53 -7.40 22.08 5.30
N SER A 54 -6.16 22.01 5.78
CA SER A 54 -5.07 22.93 5.44
C SER A 54 -3.73 22.22 5.52
N VAL A 55 -2.69 22.82 4.93
CA VAL A 55 -1.31 22.30 4.92
C VAL A 55 -0.75 22.01 6.32
N THR A 56 -1.32 22.56 7.40
CA THR A 56 -0.83 22.37 8.79
C THR A 56 -1.90 22.03 9.84
N ASN A 57 -3.18 21.89 9.45
CA ASN A 57 -4.29 21.55 10.37
C ASN A 57 -5.20 20.40 9.86
N SER A 58 -4.68 19.58 8.95
CA SER A 58 -5.33 18.36 8.47
C SER A 58 -5.44 17.30 9.57
N LYS A 59 -6.15 16.20 9.30
CA LYS A 59 -6.33 15.09 10.23
C LYS A 59 -5.89 13.76 9.63
N LEU A 60 -5.07 13.01 10.37
CA LEU A 60 -4.81 11.61 10.10
C LEU A 60 -5.63 10.76 11.08
N TYR A 61 -6.31 9.74 10.56
CA TYR A 61 -7.11 8.80 11.34
C TYR A 61 -6.61 7.37 11.16
N LEU A 62 -6.66 6.59 12.23
CA LEU A 62 -6.66 5.13 12.15
C LEU A 62 -8.12 4.67 12.19
N MET A 63 -8.54 3.98 11.14
CA MET A 63 -9.93 3.57 10.91
C MET A 63 -10.07 2.05 11.09
N LYS A 64 -11.29 1.59 11.40
CA LYS A 64 -11.72 0.19 11.33
C LYS A 64 -12.91 0.07 10.40
N SER A 65 -12.84 -0.82 9.41
CA SER A 65 -13.99 -1.10 8.57
C SER A 65 -15.00 -2.03 9.26
N VAL A 66 -16.29 -1.73 9.10
CA VAL A 66 -17.41 -2.47 9.72
C VAL A 66 -18.62 -2.50 8.78
N ALA A 67 -19.62 -3.34 9.09
CA ALA A 67 -20.91 -3.29 8.41
C ALA A 67 -21.68 -2.01 8.83
N GLY A 68 -21.47 -0.92 8.09
CA GLY A 68 -22.01 0.41 8.38
C GLY A 68 -20.93 1.50 8.27
N PRO A 69 -21.10 2.67 8.90
CA PRO A 69 -20.07 3.71 8.92
C PRO A 69 -18.79 3.23 9.61
N ASP A 70 -17.65 3.38 8.93
CA ASP A 70 -16.34 2.98 9.43
C ASP A 70 -15.97 3.73 10.72
N LYS A 71 -15.38 3.01 11.69
CA LYS A 71 -15.13 3.52 13.04
C LYS A 71 -13.75 4.16 13.15
N VAL A 72 -13.69 5.37 13.68
CA VAL A 72 -12.44 6.03 14.08
C VAL A 72 -11.89 5.36 15.34
N LEU A 73 -10.65 4.86 15.30
CA LEU A 73 -9.93 4.30 16.46
C LEU A 73 -8.92 5.28 17.08
N ALA A 74 -8.50 6.26 16.28
CA ALA A 74 -7.67 7.38 16.69
C ALA A 74 -7.76 8.51 15.65
N SER A 75 -7.53 9.74 16.10
CA SER A 75 -7.41 10.93 15.26
C SER A 75 -6.24 11.78 15.73
N TYR A 76 -5.46 12.29 14.79
CA TYR A 76 -4.26 13.08 15.05
C TYR A 76 -4.31 14.37 14.21
N LYS A 77 -3.89 15.50 14.80
CA LYS A 77 -3.52 16.68 14.01
C LYS A 77 -2.32 16.32 13.14
N ALA A 78 -2.38 16.72 11.88
CA ALA A 78 -1.41 16.41 10.85
C ALA A 78 -1.22 17.59 9.89
N GLY A 79 -0.08 17.63 9.22
CA GLY A 79 0.22 18.58 8.15
C GLY A 79 0.75 17.87 6.91
N SER A 80 0.69 18.54 5.76
CA SER A 80 1.27 18.04 4.51
C SER A 80 1.51 19.18 3.52
N GLY A 81 2.74 19.25 3.01
CA GLY A 81 3.18 20.29 2.10
C GLY A 81 3.42 21.64 2.80
N GLN A 82 3.66 22.63 1.95
CA GLN A 82 3.69 24.08 2.20
C GLN A 82 2.66 24.80 1.30
N SER A 83 2.11 24.11 0.29
CA SER A 83 1.12 24.60 -0.67
C SER A 83 0.01 23.57 -0.87
N THR A 84 -1.22 24.02 -1.10
CA THR A 84 -2.38 23.17 -1.45
C THR A 84 -2.35 22.65 -2.89
N ASN A 85 -1.35 23.00 -3.70
CA ASN A 85 -1.17 22.43 -5.03
C ASN A 85 -0.31 21.15 -4.98
N ALA A 86 -0.95 19.97 -5.06
CA ALA A 86 -0.29 18.65 -5.01
C ALA A 86 0.79 18.43 -6.06
N CYS A 87 0.68 19.11 -7.19
CA CYS A 87 1.52 18.92 -8.36
C CYS A 87 2.89 19.61 -8.24
N ILE A 88 3.08 20.48 -7.25
CA ILE A 88 4.35 21.17 -6.97
C ILE A 88 5.30 20.22 -6.24
N LEU A 89 6.32 19.73 -6.93
CA LEU A 89 7.38 18.90 -6.34
C LEU A 89 7.96 19.54 -5.08
N ASN A 90 8.25 18.70 -4.08
CA ASN A 90 8.86 19.06 -2.80
C ASN A 90 8.16 20.14 -1.97
N ARG A 91 6.96 20.62 -2.34
CA ARG A 91 6.23 21.67 -1.58
C ARG A 91 4.71 21.52 -1.59
N GLY A 92 4.13 20.83 -2.56
CA GLY A 92 2.69 20.52 -2.59
C GLY A 92 2.27 19.54 -1.49
N TRP A 93 1.03 19.65 -0.99
CA TRP A 93 0.39 18.65 -0.13
C TRP A 93 0.35 17.27 -0.80
N LEU A 94 0.16 16.22 -0.01
CA LEU A 94 0.01 14.85 -0.54
C LEU A 94 -1.19 14.78 -1.51
N PRO A 95 -1.05 14.25 -2.74
CA PRO A 95 -2.16 14.12 -3.69
C PRO A 95 -3.33 13.30 -3.15
N ASN A 96 -4.55 13.61 -3.59
CA ASN A 96 -5.72 12.73 -3.31
C ASN A 96 -5.55 11.40 -4.04
N GLY A 97 -5.97 10.32 -3.39
CA GLY A 97 -5.87 8.96 -3.95
C GLY A 97 -5.73 7.87 -2.90
N THR A 98 -5.48 6.66 -3.37
CA THR A 98 -5.23 5.47 -2.54
C THR A 98 -3.76 5.08 -2.65
N TYR A 99 -3.14 4.83 -1.51
CA TYR A 99 -1.72 4.54 -1.37
C TYR A 99 -1.55 3.18 -0.70
N ASN A 100 -0.56 2.41 -1.15
CA ASN A 100 -0.06 1.26 -0.39
C ASN A 100 0.86 1.75 0.71
N ILE A 101 0.83 1.11 1.87
CA ILE A 101 1.90 1.19 2.87
C ILE A 101 2.96 0.18 2.44
N GLU A 102 4.17 0.66 2.12
CA GLU A 102 5.26 -0.16 1.58
C GLU A 102 6.13 -0.73 2.69
N PHE A 103 6.47 0.09 3.69
CA PHE A 103 7.14 -0.34 4.91
C PHE A 103 6.90 0.64 6.06
N HIS A 104 7.20 0.20 7.28
CA HIS A 104 7.24 1.04 8.47
C HIS A 104 8.50 0.72 9.28
N ARG A 105 9.09 1.73 9.92
CA ARG A 105 10.29 1.59 10.78
C ARG A 105 10.17 2.54 11.97
N LYS A 106 10.73 2.14 13.12
CA LYS A 106 10.83 2.96 14.35
C LYS A 106 12.19 3.63 14.50
N ASN A 107 13.17 3.15 13.72
CA ASN A 107 14.59 3.49 13.80
C ASN A 107 15.17 3.85 12.42
N PHE A 108 14.41 4.56 11.58
CA PHE A 108 14.89 4.97 10.26
C PHE A 108 15.92 6.10 10.39
N ASP A 109 16.94 6.07 9.52
CA ASP A 109 18.06 7.00 9.51
C ASP A 109 18.29 7.45 8.06
N GLY A 110 18.22 8.76 7.80
CA GLY A 110 18.22 9.34 6.47
C GLY A 110 17.86 10.83 6.47
N ILE A 111 17.22 11.32 5.39
CA ILE A 111 16.76 12.72 5.29
C ILE A 111 15.56 12.98 6.23
N ILE A 112 14.77 11.94 6.49
CA ILE A 112 13.80 11.89 7.58
C ILE A 112 14.23 10.78 8.55
N ASN A 113 13.91 10.92 9.83
CA ASN A 113 14.46 10.09 10.89
C ASN A 113 13.39 9.50 11.83
N GLY A 114 13.74 8.40 12.49
CA GLY A 114 12.97 7.76 13.55
C GLY A 114 11.76 6.96 13.04
N TYR A 115 10.57 7.40 13.45
CA TYR A 115 9.30 6.71 13.16
C TYR A 115 8.79 7.15 11.78
N VAL A 116 8.79 6.22 10.82
CA VAL A 116 8.39 6.48 9.43
C VAL A 116 7.49 5.38 8.89
N ILE A 117 6.49 5.77 8.09
CA ILE A 117 5.67 4.87 7.27
C ILE A 117 5.86 5.30 5.82
N LYS A 118 6.54 4.48 5.00
CA LYS A 118 6.65 4.71 3.56
C LYS A 118 5.30 4.39 2.92
N ILE A 119 4.83 5.30 2.08
CA ILE A 119 3.66 5.10 1.24
C ILE A 119 4.06 5.16 -0.24
N SER A 120 3.31 4.47 -1.08
CA SER A 120 3.62 4.32 -2.50
C SER A 120 3.69 5.65 -3.26
N ASP A 121 4.46 5.67 -4.33
CA ASP A 121 4.49 6.79 -5.27
C ASP A 121 3.10 7.05 -5.86
N HIS A 122 2.82 8.30 -6.25
CA HIS A 122 1.52 8.70 -6.80
C HIS A 122 1.68 9.64 -7.99
N LYS A 123 0.84 9.51 -9.03
CA LYS A 123 0.85 10.40 -10.18
C LYS A 123 -0.21 11.49 -10.00
N CYS A 124 0.16 12.75 -10.17
CA CYS A 124 -0.76 13.87 -10.16
C CYS A 124 -1.56 13.99 -11.47
N HIS A 125 -2.67 14.72 -11.45
CA HIS A 125 -3.54 14.93 -12.61
C HIS A 125 -2.82 15.57 -13.81
N ASN A 126 -1.79 16.39 -13.56
CA ASN A 126 -0.96 17.03 -14.59
C ASN A 126 0.20 16.13 -15.09
N GLY A 127 0.26 14.89 -14.63
CA GLY A 127 1.32 13.94 -14.98
C GLY A 127 2.54 13.91 -14.05
N THR A 128 2.73 14.90 -13.17
CA THR A 128 3.86 14.94 -12.22
C THR A 128 3.86 13.67 -11.35
N LYS A 129 4.95 12.91 -11.34
CA LYS A 129 5.14 11.79 -10.39
C LYS A 129 5.58 12.34 -9.04
N ARG A 130 4.93 11.91 -7.97
CA ARG A 130 5.29 12.15 -6.58
C ARG A 130 5.94 10.89 -6.02
N THR A 131 7.19 11.01 -5.60
CA THR A 131 8.02 9.93 -5.06
C THR A 131 8.36 10.19 -3.60
N GLU A 132 8.94 9.18 -2.93
CA GLU A 132 9.54 9.35 -1.58
C GLU A 132 8.57 9.96 -0.55
N LEU A 133 7.32 9.49 -0.61
CA LEU A 133 6.23 9.96 0.24
C LEU A 133 6.19 9.14 1.54
N PHE A 134 6.06 9.82 2.67
CA PHE A 134 6.05 9.19 3.99
C PHE A 134 4.99 9.80 4.93
N ILE A 135 4.63 9.06 5.97
CA ILE A 135 4.10 9.59 7.23
C ILE A 135 5.24 9.57 8.24
N HIS A 136 5.63 10.72 8.80
CA HIS A 136 6.75 10.83 9.74
C HIS A 136 6.56 11.96 10.76
N SER A 137 7.61 12.23 11.54
CA SER A 137 7.73 13.32 12.50
C SER A 137 9.16 13.88 12.44
N GLU A 138 9.44 14.94 13.19
CA GLU A 138 10.80 15.41 13.50
C GLU A 138 11.29 14.75 14.79
N MET A 139 12.33 13.93 14.68
CA MET A 139 12.97 13.17 15.74
C MET A 139 14.31 12.61 15.24
N ARG A 140 15.21 12.26 16.16
CA ARG A 140 16.43 11.49 15.88
C ARG A 140 16.11 10.09 15.34
N PRO A 141 17.09 9.38 14.74
CA PRO A 141 16.92 7.99 14.32
C PRO A 141 16.41 7.07 15.42
N ASN A 142 16.78 7.28 16.69
CA ASN A 142 16.26 6.49 17.82
C ASN A 142 14.85 6.92 18.31
N GLY A 143 14.17 7.84 17.64
CA GLY A 143 12.86 8.37 18.01
C GLY A 143 12.86 9.36 19.19
N THR A 144 14.03 9.77 19.70
CA THR A 144 14.15 10.87 20.69
C THR A 144 14.15 12.24 20.00
N GLN A 145 14.10 13.33 20.77
CA GLN A 145 14.22 14.68 20.19
C GLN A 145 15.68 15.05 19.95
N GLY A 146 15.93 15.70 18.81
CA GLY A 146 17.22 16.29 18.45
C GLY A 146 17.26 17.79 18.67
N SER A 147 18.33 18.41 18.17
CA SER A 147 18.61 19.86 18.26
C SER A 147 18.52 20.57 16.90
N ILE A 148 18.68 19.84 15.79
CA ILE A 148 18.50 20.36 14.42
C ILE A 148 17.03 20.26 14.00
N GLU A 149 16.59 21.12 13.08
CA GLU A 149 15.16 21.26 12.73
C GLU A 149 14.51 19.94 12.30
N SER A 150 15.15 19.15 11.44
CA SER A 150 14.66 17.84 10.98
C SER A 150 14.47 16.81 12.10
N GLU A 151 15.01 17.06 13.30
CA GLU A 151 14.92 16.18 14.47
C GLU A 151 14.22 16.81 15.68
N LYS A 152 13.85 18.09 15.62
CA LYS A 152 13.44 18.91 16.75
C LYS A 152 12.04 19.46 16.53
N TRP A 153 11.05 18.72 17.01
CA TRP A 153 9.67 19.17 17.09
C TRP A 153 9.50 20.17 18.25
N THR A 154 9.21 21.43 17.94
CA THR A 154 9.16 22.51 18.95
C THR A 154 7.79 22.70 19.58
N ASN A 155 6.72 22.16 18.98
CA ASN A 155 5.32 22.55 19.19
C ASN A 155 5.00 24.00 18.80
N SER A 156 5.88 24.65 18.03
CA SER A 156 5.66 25.98 17.44
C SER A 156 4.74 25.84 16.23
N ASN A 157 3.46 25.60 16.51
CA ASN A 157 2.38 25.57 15.52
C ASN A 157 2.35 26.90 14.73
N PRO A 158 2.39 26.90 13.39
CA PRO A 158 2.19 25.76 12.49
C PRO A 158 3.48 25.13 11.92
N ASN A 159 4.67 25.63 12.25
CA ASN A 159 5.91 25.34 11.52
C ASN A 159 6.29 23.85 11.51
N ASP A 160 6.21 23.18 12.66
CA ASP A 160 6.52 21.74 12.76
C ASP A 160 5.61 20.87 11.86
N TYR A 161 4.47 21.37 11.38
CA TYR A 161 3.55 20.63 10.53
C TYR A 161 3.83 20.80 9.02
N TYR A 162 4.67 21.74 8.58
CA TYR A 162 5.06 21.87 7.17
C TYR A 162 5.99 20.76 6.72
N SER A 163 5.78 20.25 5.50
CA SER A 163 6.59 19.18 4.91
C SER A 163 6.84 19.43 3.41
N ASN A 164 7.67 18.60 2.80
CA ASN A 164 7.89 18.61 1.34
C ASN A 164 6.82 17.80 0.56
N GLY A 165 5.71 17.45 1.22
CA GLY A 165 4.58 16.68 0.68
C GLY A 165 4.28 15.37 1.42
N CYS A 166 5.14 14.98 2.35
CA CYS A 166 4.86 13.94 3.35
C CYS A 166 3.69 14.33 4.28
N ILE A 167 3.18 13.39 5.06
CA ILE A 167 2.32 13.69 6.21
C ILE A 167 3.21 13.83 7.45
N LYS A 168 3.17 14.99 8.11
CA LYS A 168 3.85 15.21 9.40
C LYS A 168 2.89 15.12 10.56
N LEU A 169 3.34 14.43 11.61
CA LEU A 169 2.67 14.28 12.90
C LEU A 169 3.61 14.74 14.01
N ASN A 170 3.05 15.18 15.14
CA ASN A 170 3.80 15.35 16.38
C ASN A 170 4.44 14.00 16.84
N PRO A 171 5.63 14.01 17.48
CA PRO A 171 6.32 12.80 17.95
C PRO A 171 5.46 11.85 18.80
N ASN A 172 4.62 12.40 19.68
CA ASN A 172 3.75 11.60 20.55
C ASN A 172 2.59 10.99 19.74
N ASN A 173 2.07 11.73 18.75
CA ASN A 173 1.01 11.25 17.86
C ASN A 173 1.49 10.07 16.99
N ILE A 174 2.68 10.17 16.38
CA ILE A 174 3.19 9.06 15.56
C ILE A 174 3.59 7.84 16.41
N LYS A 175 4.14 8.04 17.61
CA LYS A 175 4.40 6.94 18.56
C LYS A 175 3.11 6.26 19.00
N ASN A 176 2.04 7.02 19.27
CA ASN A 176 0.72 6.48 19.60
C ASN A 176 0.09 5.72 18.42
N LEU A 177 0.23 6.24 17.19
CA LEU A 177 -0.22 5.56 15.97
C LEU A 177 0.49 4.21 15.81
N PHE A 178 1.82 4.19 15.90
CA PHE A 178 2.61 2.95 15.86
C PHE A 178 2.18 1.97 16.94
N SER A 179 2.07 2.41 18.20
CA SER A 179 1.64 1.54 19.32
C SER A 179 0.25 0.92 19.09
N LYS A 180 -0.71 1.69 18.52
CA LYS A 180 -2.02 1.16 18.15
C LYS A 180 -1.95 0.15 17.01
N ILE A 181 -1.15 0.40 15.97
CA ILE A 181 -1.02 -0.54 14.83
C ILE A 181 -0.23 -1.79 15.25
N ASP A 182 0.79 -1.66 16.09
CA ASP A 182 1.52 -2.80 16.68
C ASP A 182 0.55 -3.76 17.39
N GLY A 183 -0.39 -3.22 18.20
CA GLY A 183 -1.43 -4.00 18.88
C GLY A 183 -2.54 -4.56 17.95
N LEU A 184 -2.63 -4.08 16.71
CA LEU A 184 -3.54 -4.63 15.69
C LEU A 184 -2.86 -5.67 14.79
N GLY A 185 -1.56 -5.49 14.53
CA GLY A 185 -0.78 -6.17 13.50
C GLY A 185 -0.68 -5.31 12.22
N TRP A 186 0.54 -4.90 11.85
CA TRP A 186 0.80 -4.06 10.66
C TRP A 186 0.33 -4.67 9.33
N SER A 187 0.33 -6.00 9.21
CA SER A 187 -0.19 -6.73 8.05
C SER A 187 -1.68 -6.46 7.76
N ARG A 188 -2.41 -5.86 8.71
CA ARG A 188 -3.84 -5.51 8.58
C ARG A 188 -4.06 -4.04 8.24
N VAL A 189 -3.01 -3.21 8.26
CA VAL A 189 -3.04 -1.77 7.95
C VAL A 189 -2.16 -1.54 6.72
N THR A 190 -2.68 -1.89 5.54
CA THR A 190 -1.91 -1.90 4.28
C THR A 190 -2.22 -0.73 3.35
N LYS A 191 -3.20 0.11 3.70
CA LYS A 191 -3.69 1.22 2.87
C LYS A 191 -3.72 2.54 3.62
N LEU A 192 -3.38 3.60 2.90
CA LEU A 192 -3.71 4.99 3.24
C LEU A 192 -4.64 5.53 2.15
N TYR A 193 -5.73 6.19 2.55
CA TYR A 193 -6.62 6.93 1.65
C TYR A 193 -6.51 8.42 1.93
N VAL A 194 -6.41 9.24 0.89
CA VAL A 194 -6.17 10.70 0.99
C VAL A 194 -7.28 11.46 0.29
N PHE A 195 -7.92 12.38 1.02
CA PHE A 195 -9.05 13.18 0.57
C PHE A 195 -8.89 14.64 1.00
N SER A 196 -9.79 15.50 0.51
CA SER A 196 -9.91 16.93 0.78
C SER A 196 -11.36 17.36 0.60
#